data_AF-A0A448XS38-F1
#
_entry.id   AF-A0A448XS38-F1
#
_cell.length_a   1.000
_cell.length_b   1.000
_cell.length_c   1.000
_cell.angle_alpha   90.00
_cell.angle_beta   90.00
_cell.angle_gamma   90.00
#
_symmetry.space_group_name_H-M   'P 1'
#
loop_
_entity.id
_entity.type
_entity.pdbx_description
1 polymer ?
#
loop_
_entity_poly.entity_id
_entity_poly.type
_entity_poly.pdbx_seq_one_letter_code
_entity_poly.pdbx_strand_id
1 'polypeptide(L)' 'MISIHETDDNDERYLLVMKGAPERIVDRCSTILINGREELISNQWKEAFNNAYMDLGGMGERVLGFCDFRLPAEEYPR' A
#
# COMPACT_ATOMS: atom_id res chain seq x y z
N MET A 1 -3.24 9.14 -6.86
CA MET A 1 -4.26 8.58 -7.78
C MET A 1 -4.83 7.34 -7.15
N ILE A 2 -6.15 7.16 -7.21
CA ILE A 2 -6.87 6.01 -6.67
C ILE A 2 -7.68 5.41 -7.82
N SER A 3 -7.75 4.08 -7.87
CA SER A 3 -8.59 3.35 -8.81
C SER A 3 -9.08 2.06 -8.16
N ILE A 4 -10.24 1.58 -8.59
CA ILE A 4 -10.87 0.35 -8.10
C ILE A 4 -11.01 -0.59 -9.30
N HIS A 5 -10.65 -1.86 -9.13
CA HIS A 5 -10.61 -2.86 -10.20
C HIS A 5 -11.25 -4.17 -9.76
N GLU A 6 -11.76 -4.91 -10.74
CA GLU A 6 -12.02 -6.34 -10.63
C GLU A 6 -10.72 -7.12 -10.90
N THR A 7 -10.58 -8.30 -10.29
CA THR A 7 -9.37 -9.13 -10.38
C THR A 7 -9.72 -10.58 -10.65
N ASP A 8 -8.81 -11.30 -11.30
CA ASP A 8 -8.93 -12.72 -11.67
C ASP A 8 -8.20 -13.67 -10.69
N ASP A 9 -7.99 -13.25 -9.45
CA ASP A 9 -7.20 -13.98 -8.44
C ASP A 9 -8.05 -14.81 -7.46
N ASN A 10 -9.25 -15.21 -7.89
CA ASN A 10 -10.19 -16.01 -7.12
C ASN A 10 -10.66 -15.34 -5.80
N ASP A 11 -10.55 -14.01 -5.73
CA ASP A 11 -11.16 -13.14 -4.71
C ASP A 11 -12.22 -12.26 -5.38
N GLU A 12 -13.48 -12.42 -4.97
CA GLU A 12 -14.61 -11.69 -5.55
C GLU A 12 -14.67 -10.22 -5.10
N ARG A 13 -13.84 -9.81 -4.14
CA ARG A 13 -13.80 -8.43 -3.63
C ARG A 13 -13.14 -7.50 -4.64
N TYR A 14 -13.68 -6.29 -4.78
CA TYR A 14 -13.01 -5.22 -5.51
C TYR A 14 -11.65 -4.88 -4.90
N LEU A 15 -10.65 -4.67 -5.76
CA LEU A 15 -9.31 -4.25 -5.38
C LEU A 15 -9.19 -2.73 -5.53
N LEU A 16 -9.02 -2.01 -4.42
CA LEU A 16 -8.62 -0.62 -4.42
C LEU A 16 -7.09 -0.55 -4.49
N VAL A 17 -6.56 0.24 -5.42
CA VAL A 17 -5.13 0.54 -5.48
C VAL A 17 -4.90 2.05 -5.42
N MET A 18 -3.84 2.46 -4.72
CA MET A 18 -3.47 3.85 -4.57
C MET A 18 -1.97 4.04 -4.80
N LYS A 19 -1.62 5.09 -5.56
CA LYS A 19 -0.24 5.56 -5.70
C LYS A 19 -0.11 7.05 -5.44
N GLY A 20 0.99 7.48 -4.85
CA GLY A 20 1.20 8.88 -4.46
C GLY A 20 2.57 9.15 -3.86
N ALA A 21 2.71 10.30 -3.20
CA ALA A 21 3.91 10.63 -2.44
C ALA A 21 4.08 9.61 -1.29
N PRO A 22 5.30 9.10 -1.05
CA PRO A 22 5.54 8.01 -0.10
C PRO A 22 4.99 8.30 1.30
N GLU A 23 5.23 9.48 1.85
CA GLU A 23 4.74 9.85 3.19
C GLU A 23 3.21 9.83 3.29
N ARG A 24 2.52 10.24 2.22
CA ARG A 24 1.05 10.28 2.21
C ARG A 24 0.43 8.90 2.04
N ILE A 25 1.16 7.95 1.47
CA ILE A 25 0.71 6.57 1.30
C ILE A 25 0.87 5.82 2.62
N VAL A 26 2.04 5.90 3.27
CA VAL A 26 2.28 5.19 4.53
C VAL A 26 1.35 5.68 5.65
N ASP A 27 1.03 6.98 5.69
CA ASP A 27 0.07 7.56 6.64
C ASP A 27 -1.35 7.00 6.51
N ARG A 28 -1.70 6.44 5.34
CA ARG A 28 -3.02 5.84 5.06
C ARG A 28 -3.05 4.33 5.24
N CYS A 29 -1.91 3.70 5.52
CA CYS A 29 -1.80 2.25 5.66
C CYS A 29 -1.78 1.85 7.15
N SER A 30 -2.50 0.79 7.49
CA SER A 30 -2.45 0.14 8.80
C SER A 30 -1.65 -1.16 8.77
N THR A 31 -1.58 -1.81 7.60
CA THR A 31 -0.88 -3.07 7.36
C THR A 31 0.19 -2.93 6.26
N ILE A 32 1.14 -3.85 6.24
CA ILE A 32 2.20 -3.97 5.25
C ILE A 32 2.29 -5.43 4.79
N LEU A 33 2.53 -5.64 3.50
CA LEU A 33 2.70 -6.97 2.92
C LEU A 33 4.17 -7.38 2.95
N ILE A 34 4.51 -8.37 3.77
CA ILE A 34 5.87 -8.93 3.90
C ILE A 34 5.82 -10.41 3.53
N ASN A 35 6.58 -10.81 2.50
CA ASN A 35 6.63 -12.20 2.03
C ASN A 35 5.25 -12.85 1.77
N GLY A 36 4.31 -12.07 1.22
CA GLY A 36 2.95 -12.52 0.93
C GLY A 36 2.02 -12.60 2.14
N ARG A 37 2.41 -12.05 3.29
CA ARG A 37 1.57 -11.97 4.50
C ARG A 37 1.36 -10.53 4.91
N GLU A 38 0.12 -10.19 5.24
CA GLU A 38 -0.20 -8.90 5.84
C GLU A 38 0.21 -8.90 7.31
N GLU A 39 0.99 -7.90 7.71
CA GLU A 39 1.39 -7.62 9.07
C GLU A 39 0.98 -6.20 9.46
N LEU A 40 0.75 -5.93 10.74
CA LEU A 40 0.51 -4.58 11.22
C LEU A 40 1.76 -3.72 11.04
N ILE A 41 1.59 -2.48 10.58
CA ILE A 41 2.69 -1.52 10.50
C ILE A 41 3.13 -1.16 11.92
N SER A 42 4.29 -1.68 12.30
CA SER A 42 4.97 -1.35 13.55
C SER A 42 5.83 -0.08 13.38
N ASN A 43 6.31 0.48 14.50
CA ASN A 43 7.27 1.59 14.44
C ASN A 43 8.57 1.18 13.72
N GLN A 44 8.99 -0.07 13.88
CA GLN A 44 10.15 -0.61 13.16
C GLN A 44 9.93 -0.57 11.63
N TRP A 45 8.74 -0.94 11.16
CA TRP A 45 8.42 -0.88 9.73
C TRP A 45 8.35 0.55 9.21
N LYS A 46 7.85 1.51 10.02
CA LYS A 46 7.87 2.93 9.68
C LYS A 46 9.29 3.49 9.57
N GLU A 47 10.18 3.12 10.50
CA GLU A 47 11.59 3.52 10.45
C GLU A 47 12.29 2.94 9.21
N ALA A 48 12.10 1.64 8.95
CA ALA A 48 12.65 1.00 7.75
C ALA A 48 12.16 1.68 6.46
N PHE A 49 10.87 2.02 6.39
CA PHE A 49 10.29 2.77 5.28
C PHE A 49 10.94 4.16 5.11
N ASN A 50 11.08 4.91 6.20
CA ASN A 50 11.68 6.25 6.16
C ASN A 50 13.14 6.21 5.72
N ASN A 51 13.91 5.22 6.19
CA ASN A 51 15.30 5.04 5.77
C ASN A 51 15.40 4.75 4.26
N ALA A 52 14.60 3.80 3.77
CA ALA A 52 14.56 3.49 2.33
C ALA A 52 14.12 4.68 1.48
N TYR A 53 13.15 5.48 1.95
CA TYR A 53 12.70 6.68 1.28
C TYR A 53 13.81 7.75 1.20
N MET A 54 14.55 7.96 2.29
CA MET A 54 15.65 8.91 2.34
C MET A 54 16.82 8.48 1.46
N ASP A 55 17.15 7.18 1.45
CA ASP A 55 18.23 6.64 0.61
C ASP A 55 17.92 6.83 -0.88
N LEU A 56 16.72 6.44 -1.31
CA LEU A 56 16.28 6.59 -2.70
C LEU A 56 16.15 8.07 -3.10
N GLY A 57 15.61 8.91 -2.21
CA GLY A 57 15.53 10.36 -2.44
C GLY A 57 16.91 11.02 -2.53
N GLY A 58 17.88 10.55 -1.73
CA GLY A 58 19.27 11.03 -1.75
C GLY A 58 20.02 10.68 -3.03
N MET A 59 19.60 9.63 -3.74
CA MET A 59 20.12 9.27 -5.06
C MET A 59 19.57 10.15 -6.20
N GLY A 60 18.62 11.05 -5.91
CA GLY A 60 17.95 11.88 -6.92
C GLY A 60 16.83 11.16 -7.67
N GLU A 61 16.43 9.98 -7.21
CA GLU A 61 15.34 9.20 -7.82
C GLU A 61 13.97 9.75 -7.40
N ARG A 62 13.00 9.65 -8.30
CA ARG A 62 11.62 9.99 -7.98
C ARG A 62 10.93 8.80 -7.32
N VAL A 63 10.70 8.89 -6.02
CA VAL A 63 10.04 7.84 -5.24
C VAL A 63 8.52 7.98 -5.27
N LEU A 64 7.81 6.87 -5.39
CA LEU A 64 6.35 6.77 -5.27
C LEU A 64 5.99 5.68 -4.27
N GLY A 65 5.02 5.97 -3.41
CA GLY A 65 4.40 4.97 -2.54
C GLY A 65 3.25 4.27 -3.27
N PHE A 66 3.08 2.99 -2.96
CA PHE A 66 1.98 2.15 -3.45
C PHE A 66 1.33 1.44 -2.28
N CYS A 67 0.01 1.33 -2.32
CA CYS A 67 -0.75 0.45 -1.43
C CYS A 67 -1.99 -0.07 -2.14
N ASP A 68 -2.52 -1.16 -1.61
CA ASP A 68 -3.73 -1.81 -2.05
C ASP A 68 -4.64 -2.17 -0.86
N PHE A 69 -5.91 -2.39 -1.14
CA PHE A 69 -6.90 -2.78 -0.15
C PHE A 69 -8.06 -3.55 -0.79
N ARG A 70 -8.39 -4.71 -0.22
CA ARG A 70 -9.56 -5.49 -0.62
C ARG A 70 -10.81 -4.94 0.08
N LEU A 71 -11.72 -4.37 -0.70
CA LEU A 71 -12.94 -3.79 -0.16
C LEU A 71 -13.86 -4.89 0.42
N PRO A 72 -14.54 -4.66 1.57
CA PRO A 72 -15.47 -5.63 2.14
C PRO A 72 -16.63 -5.92 1.17
N ALA A 73 -16.85 -7.20 0.83
CA ALA A 73 -17.91 -7.61 -0.09
C ALA A 73 -19.32 -7.30 0.44
N GLU A 74 -19.50 -7.23 1.76
CA GLU A 74 -20.78 -6.91 2.40
C GLU A 74 -21.20 -5.45 2.17
N GLU A 75 -20.22 -4.54 2.16
CA GLU A 75 -20.45 -3.10 1.94
C GLU A 75 -20.42 -2.73 0.46
N TYR A 76 -19.65 -3.47 -0.33
CA TYR A 76 -19.43 -3.23 -1.76
C TYR A 76 -19.68 -4.51 -2.56
N PRO A 77 -20.96 -4.93 -2.72
CA PRO A 77 -21.29 -6.08 -3.53
C PRO A 77 -20.96 -5.81 -5.01
N ARG A 78 -20.62 -6.88 -5.74
CA ARG A 78 -20.45 -6.84 -7.19
C ARG A 78 -21.79 -6.71 -7.91
#